data_AF-A0A2N2DGF3-F1
#
_entry.id   AF-A0A2N2DGF3-F1
#
_cell.length_a   1.000
_cell.length_b   1.000
_cell.length_c   1.000
_cell.angle_alpha   90.00
_cell.angle_beta   90.00
_cell.angle_gamma   90.00
#
_symmetry.space_group_name_H-M   'P 1'
#
loop_
_entity.id
_entity.type
_entity.pdbx_description
1 polymer ?
#
loop_
_entity_poly.entity_id
_entity_poly.type
_entity_poly.pdbx_seq_one_letter_code
_entity_poly.pdbx_strand_id
1 'polypeptide(L)'
;MSFSVGILDALFGEKITIEIPDCFGNIVTRSVSRKWFEKLLNEDCRSTAGKQVAKVHMLDAGSGYRVLFWLVGDDVDEFTACRLRDPDSGAFYAIHYFEQDESKTEIIDRENWEFARGKFMS
;
A
#
# COMPACT_ATOMS: atom_id res chain seq x y z
N MET A 1 -17.39 6.06 -34.15
CA MET A 1 -17.23 4.74 -33.51
C MET A 1 -16.14 4.87 -32.47
N SER A 2 -16.49 4.87 -31.18
CA SER A 2 -15.55 5.01 -30.07
C SER A 2 -15.10 3.62 -29.61
N PHE A 3 -13.84 3.26 -29.86
CA PHE A 3 -13.25 2.07 -29.26
C PHE A 3 -12.72 2.42 -27.87
N SER A 4 -13.19 1.65 -26.88
CA SER A 4 -12.84 1.74 -25.47
C SER A 4 -11.34 1.48 -25.25
N VAL A 5 -10.56 2.56 -25.12
CA VAL A 5 -9.12 2.51 -24.83
C VAL A 5 -8.82 2.32 -23.32
N GLY A 6 -9.86 2.21 -22.48
CA GLY A 6 -9.70 2.32 -21.02
C GLY A 6 -9.34 1.04 -20.25
N ILE A 7 -9.61 -0.15 -20.78
CA ILE A 7 -9.56 -1.39 -19.97
C ILE A 7 -8.35 -2.28 -20.35
N LEU A 8 -7.95 -2.31 -21.61
CA LEU A 8 -6.82 -3.13 -22.07
C LEU A 8 -5.47 -2.51 -21.69
N ASP A 9 -5.40 -1.19 -21.59
CA ASP A 9 -4.18 -0.44 -21.25
C ASP A 9 -3.81 -0.54 -19.75
N ALA A 10 -4.73 -1.04 -18.91
CA ALA A 10 -4.47 -1.38 -17.51
C ALA A 10 -3.81 -2.76 -17.35
N LEU A 11 -3.97 -3.66 -18.34
CA LEU A 11 -3.44 -5.02 -18.31
C LEU A 11 -2.06 -5.15 -18.97
N PHE A 12 -1.69 -4.22 -19.87
CA PHE A 12 -0.39 -4.20 -20.57
C PHE A 12 0.46 -2.96 -20.25
N GLY A 13 0.11 -2.22 -19.19
CA GLY A 13 0.80 -0.98 -18.82
C GLY A 13 2.30 -1.19 -18.65
N GLU A 14 3.09 -0.41 -19.39
CA GLU A 14 4.55 -0.46 -19.39
C GLU A 14 5.10 -0.39 -17.96
N LYS A 15 5.87 -1.40 -17.56
CA LYS A 15 6.50 -1.46 -16.24
C LYS A 15 7.85 -0.80 -16.30
N ILE A 16 8.07 0.16 -15.42
CA ILE A 16 9.37 0.78 -15.22
C ILE A 16 9.99 0.27 -13.93
N THR A 17 11.31 0.25 -13.89
CA THR A 17 12.06 -0.12 -12.71
C THR A 17 12.56 1.14 -12.03
N ILE A 18 12.27 1.29 -10.75
CA ILE A 18 12.68 2.44 -9.94
C ILE A 18 13.52 1.97 -8.76
N GLU A 19 14.49 2.78 -8.38
CA GLU A 19 15.29 2.63 -7.18
C GLU A 19 14.65 3.44 -6.06
N ILE A 20 14.33 2.78 -4.95
CA ILE A 20 13.68 3.41 -3.79
C ILE A 20 14.47 2.99 -2.55
N PRO A 21 14.81 3.91 -1.64
CA PRO A 21 15.38 3.54 -0.35
C PRO A 21 14.35 2.79 0.50
N ASP A 22 14.77 1.69 1.12
CA ASP A 22 14.01 0.96 2.13
C ASP A 22 14.14 1.62 3.52
N CYS A 23 13.44 1.08 4.51
CA CYS A 23 13.43 1.61 5.89
C CYS A 23 14.77 1.49 6.62
N PHE A 24 15.72 0.75 6.05
CA PHE A 24 17.08 0.61 6.55
C PHE A 24 18.09 1.47 5.76
N GLY A 25 17.60 2.26 4.80
CA GLY A 25 18.41 3.11 3.93
C GLY A 25 19.08 2.37 2.77
N ASN A 26 18.75 1.09 2.54
CA ASN A 26 19.25 0.35 1.39
C ASN A 26 18.46 0.72 0.14
N ILE A 27 19.14 0.84 -0.99
CA ILE A 27 18.47 1.03 -2.27
C ILE A 27 17.88 -0.30 -2.73
N VAL A 28 16.56 -0.35 -2.86
CA VAL A 28 15.84 -1.50 -3.41
C VAL A 28 15.22 -1.16 -4.76
N THR A 29 15.32 -2.11 -5.68
CA THR A 29 14.82 -1.99 -7.04
C THR A 29 13.40 -2.56 -7.14
N ARG A 30 12.42 -1.77 -7.59
CA ARG A 30 11.01 -2.21 -7.75
C ARG A 30 10.46 -1.93 -9.14
N SER A 31 9.72 -2.88 -9.69
CA SER A 31 8.98 -2.68 -10.94
C SER A 31 7.56 -2.18 -10.66
N VAL A 32 7.25 -0.99 -11.17
CA VAL A 32 5.95 -0.32 -11.02
C VAL A 32 5.37 0.02 -12.39
N SER A 33 4.06 0.25 -12.49
CA SER A 33 3.48 0.69 -13.76
C SER A 33 3.85 2.15 -14.03
N ARG A 34 4.09 2.49 -15.31
CA ARG A 34 4.36 3.87 -15.74
C ARG A 34 3.26 4.82 -15.27
N LYS A 35 1.98 4.44 -15.38
CA LYS A 35 0.86 5.27 -14.92
C LYS A 35 0.92 5.61 -13.43
N TRP A 36 1.33 4.66 -12.59
CA TRP A 36 1.51 4.91 -11.15
C TRP A 36 2.67 5.86 -10.89
N PHE A 37 3.79 5.68 -11.60
CA PHE A 37 4.94 6.58 -11.52
C PHE A 37 4.65 7.98 -12.03
N GLU A 38 3.97 8.12 -13.17
CA GLU A 38 3.55 9.40 -13.72
C GLU A 38 2.54 10.10 -12.82
N LYS A 39 1.68 9.34 -12.15
CA LYS A 39 0.77 9.89 -11.14
C LYS A 39 1.55 10.45 -9.95
N LEU A 40 2.59 9.75 -9.47
CA LEU A 40 3.49 10.28 -8.43
C LEU A 40 4.25 11.53 -8.86
N LEU A 41 4.74 11.59 -10.10
CA LEU A 41 5.42 12.77 -10.64
C LEU A 41 4.49 13.97 -10.77
N ASN A 42 3.21 13.75 -11.08
CA ASN A 42 2.21 14.79 -11.25
C ASN A 42 1.51 15.21 -9.95
N GLU A 43 1.43 14.33 -8.92
CA GLU A 43 0.69 14.63 -7.69
C GLU A 43 1.43 15.51 -6.68
N ASP A 44 2.76 15.57 -6.67
CA ASP A 44 3.46 16.74 -6.10
C ASP A 44 4.97 16.67 -6.34
N CYS A 45 5.47 17.50 -7.24
CA CYS A 45 6.91 17.69 -7.47
C CYS A 45 7.59 18.47 -6.31
N ARG A 46 7.11 18.34 -5.06
CA ARG A 46 7.66 19.02 -3.88
C ARG A 46 7.84 18.17 -2.62
N SER A 47 7.39 16.91 -2.54
CA SER A 47 7.49 16.20 -1.25
C SER A 47 7.59 14.67 -1.29
N THR A 48 7.39 14.00 -2.43
CA THR A 48 7.40 12.52 -2.51
C THR A 48 8.71 11.90 -2.99
N ALA A 49 9.64 12.69 -3.54
CA ALA A 49 10.97 12.20 -3.91
C ALA A 49 11.78 11.88 -2.64
N GLY A 50 11.66 10.64 -2.16
CA GLY A 50 12.31 10.14 -0.94
C GLY A 50 11.34 9.50 0.08
N LYS A 51 10.02 9.61 -0.11
CA LYS A 51 9.05 8.96 0.79
C LYS A 51 8.87 7.49 0.43
N GLN A 52 8.89 6.63 1.44
CA GLN A 52 8.77 5.19 1.24
C GLN A 52 7.30 4.81 1.04
N VAL A 53 7.01 4.02 0.01
CA VAL A 53 5.68 3.45 -0.19
C VAL A 53 5.67 2.01 0.33
N ALA A 54 4.64 1.66 1.09
CA ALA A 54 4.42 0.29 1.58
C ALA A 54 3.09 -0.26 1.06
N LYS A 55 3.10 -1.53 0.67
CA LYS A 55 1.89 -2.28 0.34
C LYS A 55 1.13 -2.58 1.62
N VAL A 56 -0.19 -2.46 1.61
CA VAL A 56 -1.04 -2.74 2.78
C VAL A 56 -2.07 -3.80 2.45
N HIS A 57 -2.11 -4.84 3.26
CA HIS A 57 -3.13 -5.87 3.27
C HIS A 57 -4.22 -5.45 4.27
N MET A 58 -5.33 -4.92 3.76
CA MET A 58 -6.42 -4.38 4.58
C MET A 58 -7.56 -5.40 4.69
N LEU A 59 -7.97 -5.71 5.91
CA LEU A 59 -9.25 -6.36 6.20
C LEU A 59 -10.24 -5.30 6.65
N ASP A 60 -11.28 -5.10 5.88
CA ASP A 60 -12.31 -4.12 6.18
C ASP A 60 -13.60 -4.83 6.59
N ALA A 61 -14.15 -4.46 7.74
CA ALA A 61 -15.33 -5.12 8.28
C ALA A 61 -16.59 -5.00 7.40
N GLY A 62 -16.67 -3.99 6.52
CA GLY A 62 -17.81 -3.78 5.62
C GLY A 62 -17.58 -4.25 4.18
N SER A 63 -16.34 -4.28 3.72
CA SER A 63 -15.99 -4.56 2.31
C SER A 63 -15.01 -5.71 2.11
N GLY A 64 -14.55 -6.34 3.19
CA GLY A 64 -13.68 -7.51 3.15
C GLY A 64 -12.23 -7.16 2.84
N TYR A 65 -11.54 -8.08 2.17
CA TYR A 65 -10.11 -7.96 1.89
C TYR A 65 -9.81 -7.06 0.69
N ARG A 66 -8.89 -6.11 0.86
CA ARG A 66 -8.34 -5.29 -0.23
C ARG A 66 -6.86 -4.99 -0.05
N VAL A 67 -6.19 -4.64 -1.14
CA VAL A 67 -4.79 -4.21 -1.15
C VAL A 67 -4.73 -2.72 -1.44
N LEU A 68 -4.00 -2.00 -0.60
CA LEU A 68 -3.75 -0.56 -0.72
C LEU A 68 -2.24 -0.28 -0.75
N PHE A 69 -1.88 0.97 -1.01
CA PHE A 69 -0.51 1.46 -0.90
C PHE A 69 -0.51 2.71 -0.03
N TRP A 70 0.35 2.74 0.98
CA TRP A 70 0.49 3.84 1.93
C TRP A 70 1.86 4.48 1.82
N LEU A 71 1.89 5.81 1.95
CA LEU A 71 3.08 6.62 2.06
C LEU A 71 3.54 6.68 3.52
N VAL A 72 4.74 6.20 3.79
CA VAL A 72 5.40 6.38 5.09
C VAL A 72 5.74 7.86 5.26
N GLY A 73 5.38 8.40 6.41
CA GLY A 73 5.43 9.82 6.76
C GLY A 73 4.10 10.56 6.57
N ASP A 74 3.16 10.00 5.80
CA ASP A 74 1.85 10.61 5.55
C ASP A 74 0.70 9.74 6.06
N ASP A 75 0.55 8.52 5.52
CA ASP A 75 -0.50 7.57 5.90
C ASP A 75 -0.13 6.76 7.15
N VAL A 76 1.17 6.56 7.37
CA VAL A 76 1.73 5.86 8.53
C VAL A 76 3.01 6.55 8.94
N ASP A 77 3.17 6.86 10.22
CA ASP A 77 4.39 7.50 10.71
C ASP A 77 5.61 6.55 10.66
N GLU A 78 6.81 7.11 10.64
CA GLU A 78 8.06 6.35 10.49
C GLU A 78 8.31 5.35 11.63
N PHE A 79 7.86 5.66 12.85
CA PHE A 79 8.04 4.77 14.00
C PHE A 79 7.14 3.55 13.88
N THR A 80 5.87 3.75 13.57
CA THR A 80 4.92 2.67 13.29
C THR A 80 5.39 1.84 12.10
N ALA A 81 5.91 2.50 11.06
CA ALA A 81 6.47 1.83 9.91
C ALA A 81 7.66 0.93 10.27
N CYS A 82 8.61 1.42 11.06
CA CYS A 82 9.77 0.63 11.49
C CYS A 82 9.36 -0.59 12.35
N ARG A 83 8.34 -0.43 13.20
CA ARG A 83 7.91 -1.47 14.15
C ARG A 83 7.06 -2.56 13.53
N LEU A 84 6.13 -2.20 12.64
CA LEU A 84 5.05 -3.09 12.18
C LEU A 84 5.18 -3.50 10.72
N ARG A 85 6.20 -2.99 10.02
CA ARG A 85 6.47 -3.43 8.65
C ARG A 85 6.98 -4.86 8.68
N ASP A 86 6.34 -5.69 7.87
CA ASP A 86 6.74 -7.08 7.69
C ASP A 86 8.17 -7.13 7.12
N PRO A 87 9.12 -7.77 7.82
CA PRO A 87 10.53 -7.74 7.43
C PRO A 87 10.79 -8.49 6.12
N ASP A 88 9.95 -9.48 5.78
CA ASP A 88 10.13 -10.31 4.59
C ASP A 88 9.61 -9.64 3.32
N SER A 89 8.41 -9.04 3.38
CA SER A 89 7.72 -8.47 2.22
C SER A 89 7.77 -6.95 2.14
N GLY A 90 8.07 -6.29 3.25
CA GLY A 90 8.00 -4.83 3.41
C GLY A 90 6.57 -4.29 3.45
N ALA A 91 5.56 -5.16 3.66
CA ALA A 91 4.15 -4.80 3.69
C ALA A 91 3.65 -4.47 5.11
N PHE A 92 2.51 -3.77 5.18
CA PHE A 92 1.72 -3.65 6.39
C PHE A 92 0.49 -4.55 6.33
N TYR A 93 0.03 -4.94 7.50
CA TYR A 93 -1.22 -5.65 7.70
C TYR A 93 -2.12 -4.79 8.57
N ALA A 94 -3.32 -4.50 8.09
CA ALA A 94 -4.21 -3.57 8.76
C ALA A 94 -5.65 -4.11 8.79
N ILE A 95 -6.37 -3.70 9.83
CA ILE A 95 -7.81 -3.95 9.99
C ILE A 95 -8.51 -2.60 10.05
N HIS A 96 -9.57 -2.46 9.26
CA HIS A 96 -10.49 -1.34 9.32
C HIS A 96 -11.83 -1.80 9.89
N TYR A 97 -12.26 -1.16 10.97
CA TYR A 97 -13.49 -1.48 11.70
C TYR A 97 -14.16 -0.21 12.23
N PHE A 98 -15.43 -0.33 12.64
CA PHE A 98 -16.17 0.76 13.24
C PHE A 98 -16.34 0.52 14.74
N GLU A 99 -16.03 1.52 15.56
CA GLU A 99 -16.27 1.52 17.00
C GLU A 99 -16.99 2.81 17.37
N GLN A 100 -18.18 2.70 17.98
CA GLN A 100 -19.01 3.87 18.34
C GLN A 100 -19.27 4.82 17.15
N ASP A 101 -19.58 4.26 15.98
CA ASP A 101 -19.79 4.97 14.71
C ASP A 101 -18.54 5.72 14.16
N GLU A 102 -17.37 5.55 14.77
CA GLU A 102 -16.10 6.05 14.26
C GLU A 102 -15.36 4.96 13.47
N SER A 103 -14.90 5.33 12.28
CA SER A 103 -14.01 4.47 11.48
C SER A 103 -12.61 4.45 12.08
N LYS A 104 -12.12 3.26 12.42
CA LYS A 104 -10.76 3.03 12.94
C LYS A 104 -9.99 2.14 12.00
N THR A 105 -8.70 2.46 11.85
CA THR A 105 -7.73 1.61 11.16
C THR A 105 -6.62 1.29 12.14
N GLU A 106 -6.37 0.00 12.33
CA GLU A 106 -5.31 -0.50 13.20
C GLU A 106 -4.31 -1.32 12.37
N ILE A 107 -3.03 -1.01 12.51
CA ILE A 107 -1.93 -1.78 11.92
C ILE A 107 -1.51 -2.83 12.93
N ILE A 108 -1.45 -4.09 12.50
CA ILE A 108 -1.14 -5.24 13.33
C ILE A 108 -0.06 -6.09 12.66
N ASP A 109 0.53 -7.01 13.41
CA ASP A 109 1.43 -8.00 12.82
C ASP A 109 0.68 -9.00 11.93
N ARG A 110 1.47 -9.69 11.09
CA ARG A 110 0.96 -10.66 10.11
C ARG A 110 0.21 -11.82 10.76
N GLU A 111 0.65 -12.31 11.91
CA GLU A 111 0.06 -13.48 12.56
C GLU A 111 -1.35 -13.17 13.05
N ASN A 112 -1.50 -12.05 13.75
CA ASN A 112 -2.81 -11.54 14.19
C ASN A 112 -3.72 -11.22 12.99
N TRP A 113 -3.15 -10.73 11.89
CA TRP A 113 -3.92 -10.46 10.68
C TRP A 113 -4.46 -11.71 10.00
N GLU A 114 -3.64 -12.76 9.84
CA GLU A 114 -4.11 -14.03 9.27
C GLU A 114 -5.15 -14.70 10.17
N PHE A 115 -4.99 -14.60 11.50
CA PHE A 115 -6.00 -15.07 12.44
C PHE A 115 -7.33 -14.31 12.30
N ALA A 116 -7.28 -12.97 12.22
CA ALA A 116 -8.45 -12.15 12.01
C ALA A 116 -9.13 -12.45 10.66
N ARG A 117 -8.35 -12.58 9.60
CA ARG A 117 -8.84 -12.96 8.27
C ARG A 117 -9.60 -14.27 8.29
N GLY A 118 -9.09 -15.29 9.00
CA GLY A 118 -9.75 -16.57 9.14
C GLY A 118 -11.14 -16.47 9.76
N LYS A 119 -11.33 -15.57 10.72
CA LYS A 119 -12.63 -15.31 11.37
C LYS A 119 -13.58 -14.44 10.53
N PHE A 120 -13.05 -13.50 9.75
CA PHE A 120 -13.86 -12.64 8.88
C PHE A 120 -14.41 -13.36 7.64
N MET A 121 -13.76 -14.47 7.24
CA MET A 121 -14.12 -15.25 6.06
C MET A 121 -14.84 -16.57 6.37
N SER A 122 -15.10 -16.87 7.65
CA SER A 122 -15.89 -18.02 8.12
C SER A 122 -17.35 -17.66 8.35
#